data_AF-A0A915ZGX8-F1
#
_entry.id   AF-A0A915ZGX8-F1
#
_cell.length_a   1.000
_cell.length_b   1.000
_cell.length_c   1.000
_cell.angle_alpha   90.00
_cell.angle_beta   90.00
_cell.angle_gamma   90.00
#
_symmetry.space_group_name_H-M   'P 1'
#
loop_
_entity.id
_entity.type
_entity.pdbx_description
1 polymer ?
#
loop_
_entity_poly.entity_id
_entity_poly.type
_entity_poly.pdbx_seq_one_letter_code
_entity_poly.pdbx_strand_id
1 'polypeptide(L)'
;MAIEKDNDRAFYLAQKAEILKDIELFYLLPHQRRRTDWFPDIIYYYADVDEIRKAKKKLMDEEALNKSDLSEIIEEKFSKLLSQV
;
A
#
# COMPACT_ATOMS: atom_id res chain seq x y z
N MET A 1 -4.42 -11.33 -29.88
CA MET A 1 -5.01 -10.72 -28.68
C MET A 1 -3.87 -10.10 -27.89
N ALA A 2 -3.69 -8.78 -27.98
CA ALA A 2 -2.48 -8.06 -27.54
C ALA A 2 -2.50 -7.75 -26.02
N ILE A 3 -2.82 -8.76 -25.20
CA ILE A 3 -2.89 -8.66 -23.73
C ILE A 3 -1.84 -9.59 -23.11
N GLU A 4 -0.68 -9.73 -23.77
CA GLU A 4 0.41 -10.60 -23.30
C GLU A 4 1.74 -9.86 -23.49
N LYS A 5 2.02 -8.87 -22.64
CA LYS A 5 3.40 -8.56 -22.22
C LYS A 5 3.56 -7.57 -21.07
N ASP A 6 2.66 -6.62 -20.92
CA ASP A 6 2.78 -5.56 -19.90
C ASP A 6 1.82 -5.75 -18.73
N ASN A 7 1.78 -6.97 -18.17
CA ASN A 7 1.14 -7.18 -16.87
C ASN A 7 2.10 -6.79 -15.76
N ASP A 8 2.37 -5.47 -15.64
CA ASP A 8 2.94 -4.92 -14.43
C ASP A 8 1.91 -5.18 -13.32
N ARG A 9 2.17 -6.21 -12.51
CA ARG A 9 1.36 -6.57 -11.33
C ARG A 9 1.02 -5.34 -10.48
N ALA A 10 1.92 -4.36 -10.44
CA ALA A 10 1.70 -3.07 -9.83
C ALA A 10 0.55 -2.28 -10.47
N PHE A 11 0.47 -2.20 -11.79
CA PHE A 11 -0.60 -1.53 -12.53
C PHE A 11 -1.95 -2.26 -12.35
N TYR A 12 -1.95 -3.59 -12.33
CA TYR A 12 -3.15 -4.37 -12.00
C TYR A 12 -3.66 -4.07 -10.58
N LEU A 13 -2.75 -4.03 -9.60
CA LEU A 13 -3.10 -3.71 -8.21
C LEU A 13 -3.56 -2.25 -8.05
N ALA A 14 -2.96 -1.30 -8.77
CA ALA A 14 -3.36 0.10 -8.76
C ALA A 14 -4.78 0.29 -9.30
N GLN A 15 -5.10 -0.31 -10.46
CA GLN A 15 -6.47 -0.28 -11.01
C GLN A 15 -7.46 -0.96 -10.07
N LYS A 16 -7.07 -2.07 -9.43
CA LYS A 16 -7.92 -2.76 -8.46
C LYS A 16 -8.23 -1.88 -7.25
N ALA A 17 -7.25 -1.12 -6.75
CA ALA A 17 -7.44 -0.18 -5.64
C ALA A 17 -8.34 1.01 -6.04
N GLU A 18 -8.21 1.53 -7.26
CA GLU A 18 -9.06 2.60 -7.78
C GLU A 18 -10.54 2.16 -7.85
N ILE A 19 -10.80 0.96 -8.38
CA ILE A 19 -12.16 0.40 -8.44
C ILE A 19 -12.74 0.19 -7.04
N LEU A 20 -11.94 -0.28 -6.08
CA LEU A 20 -12.38 -0.46 -4.69
C LEU A 20 -12.78 0.88 -4.03
N LYS A 21 -11.97 1.93 -4.23
CA LYS A 21 -12.27 3.28 -3.77
C LYS A 21 -13.59 3.81 -4.35
N ASP A 22 -13.83 3.59 -5.63
CA ASP A 22 -15.05 4.03 -6.29
C ASP A 22 -16.28 3.27 -5.76
N ILE A 23 -16.16 1.96 -5.53
CA ILE A 23 -17.20 1.16 -4.88
C ILE A 23 -17.49 1.69 -3.48
N GLU A 24 -16.45 1.98 -2.69
CA GLU A 24 -16.61 2.52 -1.33
C GLU A 24 -17.28 3.89 -1.31
N LEU A 25 -16.92 4.76 -2.25
CA LEU A 25 -17.43 6.13 -2.31
C LEU A 25 -18.86 6.20 -2.82
N PHE A 26 -19.19 5.44 -3.88
CA PHE A 26 -20.47 5.56 -4.58
C PHE A 26 -21.49 4.50 -4.19
N TYR A 27 -21.07 3.32 -3.75
CA TYR A 27 -21.98 2.17 -3.54
C TYR A 27 -22.12 1.75 -2.07
N LEU A 28 -21.36 2.32 -1.13
CA LEU A 28 -21.53 2.06 0.30
C LEU A 28 -22.26 3.18 1.04
N LEU A 29 -23.34 2.80 1.70
CA LEU A 29 -24.07 3.68 2.60
C LEU A 29 -23.19 4.07 3.81
N PRO A 30 -23.39 5.25 4.42
CA PRO A 30 -22.53 5.73 5.52
C PRO A 30 -22.41 4.76 6.71
N HIS A 31 -23.42 3.94 6.96
CA HIS A 31 -23.38 2.93 8.02
C HIS A 31 -22.60 1.66 7.63
N GLN A 32 -22.52 1.32 6.34
CA GLN A 32 -21.71 0.20 5.84
C GLN A 32 -20.22 0.56 5.86
N ARG A 33 -19.85 1.81 5.61
CA ARG A 33 -18.45 2.28 5.76
C ARG A 33 -17.92 2.26 7.20
N ARG A 34 -18.83 2.27 8.19
CA ARG A 34 -18.47 2.20 9.62
C ARG A 34 -18.45 0.77 10.17
N ARG A 35 -18.73 -0.22 9.33
CA ARG A 35 -18.71 -1.64 9.70
C ARG A 35 -17.27 -2.16 9.65
N THR A 36 -16.71 -2.39 10.83
CA THR A 36 -15.35 -2.92 11.04
C THR A 36 -15.20 -4.38 10.58
N ASP A 37 -16.31 -5.08 10.32
CA ASP A 37 -16.35 -6.42 9.73
C ASP A 37 -16.22 -6.44 8.20
N TRP A 38 -16.45 -5.31 7.52
CA TRP A 38 -16.43 -5.24 6.05
C TRP A 38 -15.06 -4.90 5.47
N PHE A 39 -14.25 -4.14 6.21
CA PHE A 39 -12.90 -3.80 5.82
C PHE A 39 -11.94 -4.18 6.95
N PRO A 40 -10.84 -4.90 6.64
CA PRO A 40 -9.85 -5.21 7.65
C PRO A 40 -9.14 -3.93 8.08
N ASP A 41 -9.02 -3.73 9.40
CA ASP A 41 -8.22 -2.63 9.96
C ASP A 41 -6.73 -2.73 9.54
N ILE A 42 -6.26 -3.95 9.26
CA ILE A 42 -4.88 -4.26 8.87
C ILE A 42 -4.89 -5.23 7.67
N ILE A 43 -4.25 -4.83 6.58
CA ILE A 43 -4.05 -5.70 5.41
C ILE A 43 -2.63 -6.28 5.45
N TYR A 44 -2.53 -7.59 5.67
CA TYR A 44 -1.26 -8.30 5.53
C TYR A 44 -1.03 -8.66 4.06
N TYR A 45 0.05 -8.16 3.48
CA TYR A 45 0.49 -8.55 2.14
C TYR A 45 1.87 -9.20 2.20
N TYR A 46 2.05 -10.28 1.45
CA TYR A 46 3.37 -10.85 1.25
C TYR A 46 4.14 -9.94 0.29
N ALA A 47 5.24 -9.38 0.77
CA ALA A 47 6.18 -8.64 -0.04
C ALA A 47 7.58 -9.21 0.16
N ASP A 48 8.30 -9.31 -0.95
CA ASP A 48 9.70 -9.74 -0.95
C ASP A 48 10.56 -8.69 -0.25
N VAL A 49 11.54 -9.14 0.53
CA VAL A 49 12.43 -8.26 1.31
C VAL A 49 13.19 -7.30 0.39
N ASP A 50 13.57 -7.73 -0.80
CA ASP A 50 14.30 -6.89 -1.74
C ASP A 50 13.41 -5.83 -2.39
N GLU A 51 12.15 -6.15 -2.67
CA GLU A 51 11.15 -5.17 -3.11
C GLU A 51 10.87 -4.12 -2.02
N ILE A 52 10.78 -4.54 -0.76
CA ILE A 52 10.62 -3.63 0.39
C ILE A 52 11.82 -2.67 0.50
N ARG A 53 13.05 -3.19 0.38
CA ARG A 53 14.28 -2.36 0.43
C ARG A 53 14.32 -1.34 -0.70
N LYS A 54 13.92 -1.73 -1.91
CA LYS A 54 13.86 -0.85 -3.08
C LYS A 54 12.80 0.24 -2.92
N ALA A 55 11.63 -0.11 -2.40
CA ALA A 55 10.58 0.85 -2.07
C ALA A 55 11.04 1.84 -0.98
N LYS A 56 11.68 1.35 0.09
CA LYS A 56 12.26 2.22 1.13
C LYS A 56 13.24 3.23 0.55
N LYS A 57 14.16 2.79 -0.32
CA LYS A 57 15.13 3.70 -0.94
C LYS A 57 14.45 4.79 -1.78
N LYS A 58 13.46 4.40 -2.60
CA LYS A 58 12.65 5.36 -3.38
C LYS A 58 11.93 6.37 -2.48
N LEU A 59 11.32 5.89 -1.40
CA LEU A 59 10.63 6.74 -0.44
C LEU A 59 11.59 7.68 0.28
N MET A 60 12.77 7.24 0.70
CA MET A 60 13.77 8.13 1.32
C MET A 60 14.30 9.18 0.32
N ASP A 61 14.47 8.79 -0.95
CA ASP A 61 14.87 9.72 -2.02
C ASP A 61 13.75 10.75 -2.33
N GLU A 62 12.47 10.37 -2.21
CA GLU A 62 11.30 11.25 -2.37
C GLU A 62 10.96 12.06 -1.09
N GLU A 63 11.19 11.51 0.10
CA GLU A 63 10.92 12.10 1.42
C GLU A 63 11.99 13.12 1.82
N ALA A 64 13.18 13.04 1.23
CA ALA A 64 14.12 14.17 1.17
C ALA A 64 13.49 15.45 0.61
N LEU A 65 12.35 15.35 -0.10
CA LEU A 65 11.57 16.47 -0.63
C LEU A 65 10.43 16.95 0.29
N ASN A 66 9.94 16.13 1.23
CA ASN A 66 8.79 16.46 2.09
C ASN A 66 8.97 15.87 3.49
N LYS A 67 9.73 16.59 4.31
CA LYS A 67 9.96 16.22 5.71
C LYS A 67 8.73 16.55 6.55
N SER A 68 7.84 15.58 6.73
CA SER A 68 6.79 15.64 7.75
C SER A 68 6.67 14.28 8.45
N ASP A 69 6.67 14.32 9.78
CA ASP A 69 6.45 13.36 10.89
C ASP A 69 6.05 11.89 10.63
N LEU A 70 5.58 11.50 9.44
CA LEU A 70 5.32 10.12 9.03
C LEU A 70 6.61 9.32 8.80
N SER A 71 7.69 9.98 8.36
CA SER A 71 9.00 9.35 8.11
C SER A 71 9.51 8.56 9.31
N GLU A 72 9.51 9.18 10.49
CA GLU A 72 10.10 8.60 11.71
C GLU A 72 9.34 7.35 12.17
N ILE A 73 8.00 7.38 12.13
CA ILE A 73 7.15 6.26 12.53
C ILE A 73 7.33 5.07 11.58
N ILE A 74 7.46 5.36 10.27
CA ILE A 74 7.70 4.35 9.25
C ILE A 74 9.08 3.72 9.46
N GLU A 75 10.13 4.52 9.61
CA GLU A 75 11.50 4.02 9.78
C GLU A 75 11.68 3.17 11.04
N GLU A 76 11.08 3.56 12.17
CA GLU A 76 11.14 2.80 13.41
C GLU A 76 10.48 1.42 13.25
N LYS A 77 9.27 1.40 12.67
CA LYS A 77 8.51 0.16 12.45
C LYS A 77 9.20 -0.77 11.45
N PHE A 78 9.74 -0.24 10.36
CA PHE A 78 10.46 -1.03 9.36
C PHE A 78 11.76 -1.60 9.92
N SER A 79 12.52 -0.82 10.68
CA SER A 79 13.79 -1.29 11.27
C SER A 79 13.58 -2.41 12.27
N LYS A 80 12.48 -2.37 13.03
CA LYS A 80 12.09 -3.42 13.97
C LYS A 80 11.63 -4.70 13.29
N LEU A 81 11.04 -4.60 12.09
CA LEU A 81 10.65 -5.75 11.28
C LEU A 81 11.86 -6.47 10.68
N LEU A 82 12.84 -5.69 10.20
CA LEU A 82 14.06 -6.22 9.56
C LEU A 82 15.05 -6.85 10.54
N SER A 83 14.99 -6.51 11.84
CA SER A 83 15.84 -7.13 12.86
C SER A 83 15.30 -8.44 13.42
N GLN A 84 14.06 -8.82 13.06
CA GLN A 84 13.40 -10.05 13.49
C GLN A 84 13.55 -11.21 12.49
N VAL A 85 14.21 -10.96 11.35
CA VAL A 85 14.57 -11.94 10.32
C VAL A 85 16.07 -12.14 10.33
#